data_AF-A0A956L716-F1
#
_entry.id   AF-A0A956L716-F1
#
_cell.length_a   1.000
_cell.length_b   1.000
_cell.length_c   1.000
_cell.angle_alpha   90.00
_cell.angle_beta   90.00
_cell.angle_gamma   90.00
#
_symmetry.space_group_name_H-M   'P 1'
#
loop_
_entity.id
_entity.type
_entity.pdbx_description
1 polymer ?
#
loop_
_entity_poly.entity_id
_entity_poly.type
_entity_poly.pdbx_seq_one_letter_code
_entity_poly.pdbx_strand_id
1 'polypeptide(L)'
;EVLARKVLGLLQEQPHTLEELGEKTGRKTTELRAALLHHIQRGVVLHDVAARQFVHRPLLATPPSAEDLRFRDAREAEAHRLLDTKGAVTLTRVHDLGAEGTKIEGEVEDPQAHRSYKTSFTIDREGRTVDASCTSPQFRRSGLREGPTVPMMALRLLYARQRAQLERARNTEEGRRLIRAETRTFVRRERDGSLTYRVSLDHRQVTVRWGPHPERMRMQRLLFSTPEEASTEYFGRLERLSSKGFIDASAAETA
;
A
#
# COMPACT_ATOMS: atom_id res chain seq x y z
N GLU A 1 7.23 20.53 -14.97
CA GLU A 1 8.51 20.63 -15.69
C GLU A 1 9.20 21.99 -15.61
N VAL A 2 8.50 23.11 -15.82
CA VAL A 2 9.11 24.47 -15.80
C VAL A 2 9.86 24.76 -14.49
N LEU A 3 9.25 24.46 -13.34
CA LEU A 3 9.90 24.63 -12.03
C LEU A 3 11.15 23.76 -11.88
N ALA A 4 11.09 22.49 -12.32
CA ALA A 4 12.22 21.59 -12.25
C ALA A 4 13.40 22.11 -13.07
N ARG A 5 13.17 22.61 -14.30
CA ARG A 5 14.22 23.24 -15.11
C ARG A 5 14.81 24.48 -14.44
N LYS A 6 13.97 25.35 -13.87
CA LYS A 6 14.41 26.55 -13.15
C LYS A 6 15.30 26.21 -11.94
N VAL A 7 14.86 25.24 -11.12
CA VAL A 7 15.64 24.77 -9.94
C VAL A 7 16.97 24.17 -10.38
N LEU A 8 16.99 23.39 -11.46
CA LEU A 8 18.23 22.82 -11.99
C LEU A 8 19.22 23.89 -12.43
N GLY A 9 18.76 24.95 -13.13
CA GLY A 9 19.62 26.06 -13.53
C GLY A 9 20.29 26.74 -12.34
N LEU A 10 19.54 26.98 -11.25
CA LEU A 10 20.11 27.55 -10.02
C LEU A 10 21.17 26.63 -9.40
N LEU A 11 20.93 25.31 -9.40
CA LEU A 11 21.86 24.34 -8.82
C LEU A 11 23.12 24.10 -9.68
N GLN A 12 23.04 24.38 -10.98
CA GLN A 12 24.20 24.33 -11.88
C GLN A 12 25.18 25.47 -11.63
N GLU A 13 24.69 26.61 -11.13
CA GLU A 13 25.53 27.75 -10.73
C GLU A 13 26.23 27.47 -9.40
N GLN A 14 25.47 27.05 -8.38
CA GLN A 14 26.00 26.77 -7.04
C GLN A 14 25.07 25.89 -6.20
N PRO A 15 25.58 25.25 -5.13
CA PRO A 15 24.75 24.57 -4.15
C PRO A 15 23.75 25.51 -3.46
N HIS A 16 22.57 24.99 -3.15
CA HIS A 16 21.52 25.75 -2.48
C HIS A 16 20.77 24.94 -1.43
N THR A 17 20.36 25.63 -0.35
CA THR A 17 19.42 25.05 0.64
C THR A 17 17.98 25.08 0.10
N LEU A 18 17.08 24.38 0.79
CA LEU A 18 15.66 24.37 0.39
C LEU A 18 15.02 25.75 0.61
N GLU A 19 15.43 26.47 1.65
CA GLU A 19 14.98 27.82 1.97
C GLU A 19 15.41 28.82 0.88
N GLU A 20 16.68 28.80 0.46
CA GLU A 20 17.21 29.66 -0.60
C GLU A 20 16.52 29.43 -1.94
N LEU A 21 16.24 28.17 -2.28
CA LEU A 21 15.45 27.85 -3.47
C LEU A 21 14.02 28.39 -3.36
N GLY A 22 13.44 28.38 -2.15
CA GLY A 22 12.17 29.03 -1.82
C GLY A 22 12.17 30.51 -2.15
N GLU A 23 13.16 31.24 -1.65
CA GLU A 23 13.32 32.69 -1.85
C GLU A 23 13.54 33.03 -3.34
N LYS A 24 14.43 32.32 -4.02
CA LYS A 24 14.75 32.59 -5.45
C LYS A 24 13.63 32.22 -6.42
N THR A 25 12.81 31.23 -6.06
CA THR A 25 11.74 30.75 -6.96
C THR A 25 10.35 31.29 -6.60
N GLY A 26 10.16 31.77 -5.37
CA GLY A 26 8.86 32.16 -4.82
C GLY A 26 7.88 31.00 -4.66
N ARG A 27 8.39 29.75 -4.58
CA ARG A 27 7.56 28.53 -4.55
C ARG A 27 7.51 27.89 -3.17
N LYS A 28 6.41 27.19 -2.91
CA LYS A 28 6.22 26.45 -1.67
C LYS A 28 7.19 25.27 -1.59
N THR A 29 7.57 24.92 -0.37
CA THR A 29 8.46 23.80 -0.05
C THR A 29 8.00 22.48 -0.68
N THR A 30 6.69 22.23 -0.75
CA THR A 30 6.12 21.01 -1.36
C THR A 30 6.40 20.92 -2.85
N GLU A 31 6.22 22.02 -3.59
CA GLU A 31 6.50 22.10 -5.03
C GLU A 31 8.00 21.95 -5.31
N LEU A 32 8.85 22.57 -4.48
CA LEU A 32 10.29 22.46 -4.58
C LEU A 32 10.80 21.05 -4.30
N ARG A 33 10.27 20.37 -3.28
CA ARG A 33 10.61 18.97 -3.00
C ARG A 33 10.27 18.06 -4.18
N ALA A 34 9.11 18.26 -4.81
CA ALA A 34 8.74 17.49 -6.00
C ALA A 34 9.70 17.76 -7.18
N ALA A 35 10.06 19.03 -7.41
CA ALA A 35 11.00 19.42 -8.46
C ALA A 35 12.42 18.88 -8.23
N LEU A 36 12.90 18.89 -6.98
CA LEU A 36 14.20 18.33 -6.59
C LEU A 36 14.20 16.80 -6.70
N LEU A 37 13.15 16.14 -6.23
CA LEU A 37 13.02 14.68 -6.30
C LEU A 37 13.08 14.17 -7.75
N HIS A 38 12.45 14.89 -8.69
CA HIS A 38 12.53 14.58 -10.11
C HIS A 38 13.99 14.50 -10.63
N HIS A 39 14.87 15.40 -10.19
CA HIS A 39 16.29 15.39 -10.59
C HIS A 39 17.14 14.41 -9.79
N ILE A 40 16.81 14.19 -8.52
CA ILE A 40 17.48 13.20 -7.67
C ILE A 40 17.24 11.79 -8.21
N GLN A 41 16.01 11.45 -8.60
CA GLN A 41 15.69 10.15 -9.19
C GLN A 41 16.49 9.88 -10.47
N ARG A 42 16.77 10.92 -11.25
CA ARG A 42 17.55 10.87 -12.48
C ARG A 42 19.06 10.92 -12.25
N GLY A 43 19.50 10.99 -10.99
CA GLY A 43 20.91 11.09 -10.61
C GLY A 43 21.57 12.39 -11.05
N VAL A 44 20.81 13.48 -11.22
CA VAL A 44 21.34 14.79 -11.66
C VAL A 44 21.70 15.68 -10.47
N VAL A 45 20.91 15.59 -9.41
CA VAL A 45 21.06 16.38 -8.18
C VAL A 45 21.28 15.44 -7.01
N LEU A 46 22.19 15.79 -6.11
CA LEU A 46 22.44 15.10 -4.86
C LEU A 46 22.05 15.99 -3.68
N HIS A 47 21.51 15.39 -2.62
CA HIS A 47 21.27 16.08 -1.36
C HIS A 47 22.41 15.76 -0.39
N ASP A 48 23.21 16.77 -0.06
CA ASP A 48 24.22 16.68 0.99
C ASP A 48 23.52 16.83 2.34
N VAL A 49 23.49 15.74 3.11
CA VAL A 49 22.81 15.69 4.41
C VAL A 49 23.55 16.51 5.47
N ALA A 50 24.89 16.60 5.38
CA ALA A 50 25.68 17.34 6.36
C ALA A 50 25.53 18.85 6.15
N ALA A 51 25.60 19.30 4.90
CA ALA A 51 25.44 20.70 4.53
C ALA A 51 23.96 21.13 4.41
N ARG A 52 23.02 20.18 4.35
CA ARG A 52 21.58 20.41 4.05
C ARG A 52 21.36 21.16 2.73
N GLN A 53 22.23 20.91 1.78
CA GLN A 53 22.24 21.58 0.47
C GLN A 53 21.98 20.58 -0.64
N PHE A 54 21.37 21.07 -1.71
CA PHE A 54 21.26 20.35 -2.97
C PHE A 54 22.41 20.78 -3.87
N VAL A 55 23.03 19.81 -4.53
CA VAL A 55 24.22 20.00 -5.36
C VAL A 55 23.97 19.39 -6.73
N HIS A 56 24.25 20.14 -7.80
CA HIS A 56 24.30 19.57 -9.15
C HIS A 56 25.53 18.65 -9.28
N ARG A 57 25.29 17.35 -9.32
CA ARG A 57 26.34 16.33 -9.47
C ARG A 57 25.81 15.14 -10.29
N PRO A 58 25.77 15.27 -11.63
CA PRO A 58 25.28 14.21 -12.51
C PRO A 58 26.09 12.92 -12.33
N LEU A 59 25.39 11.80 -12.10
CA LEU A 59 25.98 10.47 -11.97
C LEU A 59 26.25 9.81 -13.34
N LEU A 60 25.53 10.23 -14.37
CA LEU A 60 25.58 9.70 -15.73
C LEU A 60 25.82 10.83 -16.72
N ALA A 61 26.54 10.54 -17.81
CA ALA A 61 26.75 11.49 -18.91
C ALA A 61 25.42 11.90 -19.56
N THR A 62 24.54 10.92 -19.76
CA THR A 62 23.17 11.13 -20.24
C THR A 62 22.20 10.62 -19.17
N PRO A 63 21.59 11.50 -18.37
CA PRO A 63 20.61 11.10 -17.37
C PRO A 63 19.39 10.46 -18.04
N PRO A 64 18.86 9.34 -17.49
CA PRO A 64 17.65 8.71 -18.02
C PRO A 64 16.47 9.68 -17.99
N SER A 65 15.49 9.44 -18.86
CA SER A 65 14.23 10.19 -18.80
C SER A 65 13.47 9.80 -17.53
N ALA A 66 12.59 10.68 -17.05
CA ALA A 66 11.73 10.35 -15.90
C ALA A 66 10.72 9.24 -16.25
N GLU A 67 10.39 9.08 -17.54
CA GLU A 67 9.46 8.05 -18.00
C GLU A 67 10.10 6.65 -17.91
N ASP A 68 11.39 6.53 -18.25
CA ASP A 68 12.14 5.27 -18.16
C ASP A 68 12.28 4.79 -16.71
N LEU A 69 12.27 5.71 -15.75
CA LEU A 69 12.40 5.42 -14.32
C LEU A 69 11.06 5.16 -13.62
N ARG A 70 9.94 5.30 -14.34
CA ARG A 70 8.60 5.18 -13.75
C ARG A 70 8.30 3.77 -13.26
N PHE A 71 8.87 2.77 -13.92
CA PHE A 71 8.65 1.35 -13.65
C PHE A 71 9.99 0.65 -13.45
N ARG A 72 10.01 -0.37 -12.61
CA ARG A 72 11.21 -1.18 -12.34
C ARG A 72 11.61 -2.02 -13.55
N ASP A 73 10.62 -2.58 -14.25
CA ASP A 73 10.82 -3.40 -15.44
C ASP A 73 9.59 -3.32 -16.38
N ALA A 74 9.71 -3.95 -17.54
CA ALA A 74 8.63 -3.99 -18.54
C ALA A 74 7.35 -4.69 -18.02
N ARG A 75 7.47 -5.63 -17.07
CA ARG A 75 6.32 -6.34 -16.48
C ARG A 75 5.53 -5.42 -15.57
N GLU A 76 6.21 -4.59 -14.80
CA GLU A 76 5.56 -3.56 -13.99
C GLU A 76 4.86 -2.52 -14.87
N ALA A 77 5.51 -2.06 -15.95
CA ALA A 77 4.89 -1.17 -16.92
C ALA A 77 3.59 -1.77 -17.49
N GLU A 78 3.62 -3.06 -17.86
CA GLU A 78 2.45 -3.78 -18.35
C GLU A 78 1.34 -3.92 -17.29
N ALA A 79 1.69 -4.24 -16.04
CA ALA A 79 0.74 -4.31 -14.94
C ALA A 79 0.04 -2.96 -14.70
N HIS A 80 0.78 -1.84 -14.80
CA HIS A 80 0.22 -0.50 -14.73
C HIS A 80 -0.70 -0.19 -15.90
N ARG A 81 -0.36 -0.59 -17.13
CA ARG A 81 -1.23 -0.44 -18.31
C ARG A 81 -2.57 -1.15 -18.12
N LEU A 82 -2.56 -2.37 -17.56
CA LEU A 82 -3.80 -3.10 -17.25
C LEU A 82 -4.66 -2.35 -16.23
N LEU A 83 -4.05 -1.75 -15.21
CA LEU A 83 -4.78 -0.94 -14.22
C LEU A 83 -5.38 0.34 -14.79
N ASP A 84 -4.75 0.92 -15.81
CA ASP A 84 -5.26 2.12 -16.48
C ASP A 84 -6.46 1.79 -17.40
N THR A 85 -6.66 0.51 -17.72
CA THR A 85 -7.85 0.03 -18.44
C THR A 85 -9.00 -0.22 -17.48
N LYS A 86 -10.11 0.48 -17.67
CA LYS A 86 -11.29 0.39 -16.79
C LYS A 86 -11.85 -1.03 -16.77
N GLY A 87 -11.91 -1.64 -15.59
CA GLY A 87 -12.51 -2.96 -15.36
C GLY A 87 -11.59 -4.15 -15.69
N ALA A 88 -10.41 -3.91 -16.26
CA ALA A 88 -9.48 -4.98 -16.65
C ALA A 88 -8.89 -5.74 -15.47
N VAL A 89 -8.83 -5.15 -14.27
CA VAL A 89 -8.33 -5.80 -13.05
C VAL A 89 -9.44 -5.76 -12.02
N THR A 90 -9.86 -6.93 -11.54
CA THR A 90 -10.95 -7.05 -10.56
C THR A 90 -10.55 -7.96 -9.42
N LEU A 91 -10.69 -7.46 -8.19
CA LEU A 91 -10.59 -8.29 -6.98
C LEU A 91 -11.90 -9.04 -6.79
N THR A 92 -11.84 -10.37 -6.80
CA THR A 92 -13.01 -11.21 -6.55
C THR A 92 -13.17 -11.51 -5.07
N ARG A 93 -12.05 -11.63 -4.35
CA ARG A 93 -12.06 -12.01 -2.93
C ARG A 93 -10.79 -11.60 -2.22
N VAL A 94 -10.93 -11.11 -0.99
CA VAL A 94 -9.81 -10.83 -0.10
C VAL A 94 -10.12 -11.47 1.25
N HIS A 95 -9.26 -12.35 1.72
CA HIS A 95 -9.39 -13.06 2.99
C HIS A 95 -8.22 -12.70 3.91
N ASP A 96 -8.54 -12.19 5.09
CA ASP A 96 -7.56 -11.95 6.15
C ASP A 96 -7.36 -13.23 6.99
N LEU A 97 -6.22 -13.89 6.80
CA LEU A 97 -5.82 -15.11 7.51
C LEU A 97 -5.10 -14.82 8.84
N GLY A 98 -4.88 -13.56 9.19
CA GLY A 98 -4.31 -13.14 10.48
C GLY A 98 -2.82 -13.40 10.60
N ALA A 99 -2.44 -14.50 11.26
CA ALA A 99 -1.03 -14.86 11.44
C ALA A 99 -0.38 -15.22 10.09
N GLU A 100 -1.14 -15.86 9.21
CA GLU A 100 -0.67 -16.32 7.89
C GLU A 100 -0.72 -15.23 6.80
N GLY A 101 -1.22 -14.04 7.14
CA GLY A 101 -1.26 -12.88 6.24
C GLY A 101 -2.60 -12.70 5.52
N THR A 102 -2.57 -12.18 4.29
CA THR A 102 -3.78 -11.89 3.49
C THR A 102 -3.77 -12.66 2.18
N LYS A 103 -4.83 -13.42 1.93
CA LYS A 103 -5.08 -14.06 0.63
C LYS A 103 -5.89 -13.15 -0.27
N ILE A 104 -5.40 -12.95 -1.48
CA ILE A 104 -5.96 -12.06 -2.50
C ILE A 104 -6.31 -12.93 -3.71
N GLU A 105 -7.55 -12.84 -4.18
CA GLU A 105 -8.06 -13.55 -5.36
C GLU A 105 -8.72 -12.54 -6.31
N GLY A 106 -8.54 -12.78 -7.61
CA GLY A 106 -9.04 -11.88 -8.62
C GLY A 106 -8.92 -12.38 -10.05
N GLU A 107 -9.41 -11.55 -10.94
CA GLU A 107 -9.40 -11.76 -12.38
C GLU A 107 -8.77 -10.57 -13.08
N VAL A 108 -7.96 -10.85 -14.10
CA VAL A 108 -7.26 -9.85 -14.90
C VAL A 108 -7.54 -10.12 -16.37
N GLU A 109 -8.29 -9.24 -17.00
CA GLU A 109 -8.55 -9.23 -18.43
C GLU A 109 -7.49 -8.38 -19.14
N ASP A 110 -6.79 -8.98 -20.09
CA ASP A 110 -5.86 -8.28 -20.97
C ASP A 110 -6.48 -8.10 -22.36
N PRO A 111 -6.90 -6.88 -22.72
CA PRO A 111 -7.47 -6.60 -24.02
C PRO A 111 -6.49 -6.82 -25.17
N GLN A 112 -5.19 -6.63 -24.96
CA GLN A 112 -4.19 -6.79 -26.03
C GLN A 112 -3.94 -8.26 -26.36
N ALA A 113 -3.95 -9.10 -25.32
CA ALA A 113 -3.78 -10.54 -25.48
C ALA A 113 -5.11 -11.27 -25.77
N HIS A 114 -6.26 -10.59 -25.68
CA HIS A 114 -7.60 -11.16 -25.72
C HIS A 114 -7.77 -12.35 -24.77
N ARG A 115 -7.28 -12.21 -23.53
CA ARG A 115 -7.24 -13.29 -22.54
C ARG A 115 -7.64 -12.79 -21.16
N SER A 116 -8.33 -13.65 -20.42
CA SER A 116 -8.56 -13.46 -18.99
C SER A 116 -7.67 -14.41 -18.17
N TYR A 117 -7.13 -13.89 -17.07
CA TYR A 117 -6.28 -14.59 -16.14
C TYR A 117 -6.90 -14.61 -14.75
N LYS A 118 -7.10 -15.82 -14.20
CA LYS A 118 -7.49 -16.02 -12.81
C LYS A 118 -6.25 -16.14 -11.97
N THR A 119 -6.19 -15.35 -10.90
CA THR A 119 -5.00 -15.20 -10.08
C THR A 119 -5.38 -15.18 -8.61
N SER A 120 -4.68 -15.97 -7.81
CA SER A 120 -4.76 -15.96 -6.35
C SER A 120 -3.36 -16.03 -5.74
N PHE A 121 -3.15 -15.35 -4.63
CA PHE A 121 -1.92 -15.46 -3.85
C PHE A 121 -2.11 -14.99 -2.43
N THR A 122 -1.26 -15.50 -1.53
CA THR A 122 -1.22 -15.11 -0.12
C THR A 122 0.04 -14.30 0.14
N ILE A 123 -0.13 -13.11 0.69
CA ILE A 123 0.97 -12.27 1.18
C ILE A 123 1.06 -12.45 2.69
N ASP A 124 2.22 -12.83 3.21
CA ASP A 124 2.50 -12.85 4.66
C ASP A 124 2.62 -11.43 5.25
N ARG A 125 2.94 -11.34 6.54
CA ARG A 125 3.05 -10.07 7.26
C ARG A 125 4.22 -9.23 6.78
N GLU A 126 5.30 -9.92 6.40
CA GLU A 126 6.54 -9.36 5.87
C GLU A 126 6.42 -8.95 4.38
N GLY A 127 5.23 -9.07 3.79
CA GLY A 127 4.96 -8.65 2.42
C GLY A 127 5.46 -9.62 1.34
N ARG A 128 5.84 -10.84 1.72
CA ARG A 128 6.31 -11.92 0.83
C ARG A 128 5.15 -12.80 0.39
N THR A 129 5.28 -13.38 -0.80
CA THR A 129 4.28 -14.33 -1.31
C THR A 129 4.57 -15.73 -0.80
N VAL A 130 3.68 -16.30 0.00
CA VAL A 130 3.82 -17.66 0.57
C VAL A 130 3.07 -18.73 -0.21
N ASP A 131 2.00 -18.36 -0.90
CA ASP A 131 1.23 -19.23 -1.79
C ASP A 131 0.76 -18.44 -3.02
N ALA A 132 0.70 -19.08 -4.18
CA ALA A 132 0.26 -18.44 -5.42
C ALA A 132 -0.27 -19.44 -6.44
N SER A 133 -1.26 -18.99 -7.21
CA SER A 133 -1.78 -19.66 -8.39
C SER A 133 -2.16 -18.62 -9.44
N CYS A 134 -1.79 -18.86 -10.70
CA CYS A 134 -2.16 -17.98 -11.81
C CYS A 134 -2.33 -18.79 -13.10
N THR A 135 -3.35 -18.47 -13.90
CA THR A 135 -3.59 -19.15 -15.19
C THR A 135 -2.73 -18.60 -16.35
N SER A 136 -1.89 -17.59 -16.09
CA SER A 136 -1.01 -16.99 -17.10
C SER A 136 0.00 -18.01 -17.65
N PRO A 137 0.39 -17.93 -18.93
CA PRO A 137 1.39 -18.83 -19.51
C PRO A 137 2.73 -18.80 -18.78
N GLN A 138 3.13 -17.62 -18.27
CA GLN A 138 4.37 -17.48 -17.50
C GLN A 138 4.30 -18.32 -16.22
N PHE A 139 3.25 -18.17 -15.42
CA PHE A 139 3.11 -18.92 -14.17
C PHE A 139 3.00 -20.43 -14.43
N ARG A 140 2.26 -20.84 -15.46
CA ARG A 140 2.15 -22.26 -15.83
C ARG A 140 3.49 -22.88 -16.26
N ARG A 141 4.40 -22.09 -16.83
CA ARG A 141 5.72 -22.56 -17.27
C ARG A 141 6.74 -22.61 -16.12
N SER A 142 6.83 -21.55 -15.33
CA SER A 142 7.94 -21.38 -14.37
C SER A 142 7.50 -21.14 -12.92
N GLY A 143 6.20 -21.07 -12.64
CA GLY A 143 5.67 -20.72 -11.33
C GLY A 143 6.16 -19.35 -10.89
N LEU A 144 6.64 -19.26 -9.65
CA LEU A 144 7.25 -18.04 -9.10
C LEU A 144 8.77 -17.95 -9.28
N ARG A 145 9.41 -18.89 -10.00
CA ARG A 145 10.88 -18.89 -10.16
C ARG A 145 11.41 -17.65 -10.88
N GLU A 146 10.62 -17.10 -11.81
CA GLU A 146 10.92 -15.85 -12.53
C GLU A 146 10.37 -14.60 -11.80
N GLY A 147 9.81 -14.77 -10.59
CA GLY A 147 9.10 -13.72 -9.85
C GLY A 147 7.60 -13.67 -10.13
N PRO A 148 6.89 -12.64 -9.62
CA PRO A 148 5.46 -12.48 -9.82
C PRO A 148 5.14 -12.20 -11.30
N THR A 149 4.02 -12.74 -11.75
CA THR A 149 3.51 -12.49 -13.12
C THR A 149 2.76 -11.18 -13.21
N VAL A 150 2.61 -10.65 -14.43
CA VAL A 150 1.90 -9.38 -14.69
C VAL A 150 0.49 -9.35 -14.06
N PRO A 151 -0.37 -10.39 -14.19
CA PRO A 151 -1.66 -10.41 -13.50
C PRO A 151 -1.56 -10.32 -11.98
N MET A 152 -0.57 -10.98 -11.37
CA MET A 152 -0.35 -10.91 -9.92
C MET A 152 0.05 -9.50 -9.48
N MET A 153 0.96 -8.86 -10.22
CA MET A 153 1.40 -7.50 -9.95
C MET A 153 0.23 -6.52 -10.07
N ALA A 154 -0.54 -6.61 -11.16
CA ALA A 154 -1.72 -5.77 -11.38
C ALA A 154 -2.73 -5.93 -10.24
N LEU A 155 -3.02 -7.16 -9.81
CA LEU A 155 -3.96 -7.43 -8.72
C LEU A 155 -3.45 -6.89 -7.37
N ARG A 156 -2.15 -7.07 -7.07
CA ARG A 156 -1.53 -6.54 -5.84
C ARG A 156 -1.58 -5.02 -5.81
N LEU A 157 -1.29 -4.37 -6.93
CA LEU A 157 -1.34 -2.92 -7.08
C LEU A 157 -2.77 -2.39 -6.92
N LEU A 158 -3.77 -3.05 -7.50
CA LEU A 158 -5.18 -2.70 -7.29
C LEU A 158 -5.56 -2.78 -5.82
N TYR A 159 -5.22 -3.89 -5.16
CA TYR A 159 -5.46 -4.09 -3.73
C TYR A 159 -4.82 -2.99 -2.89
N ALA A 160 -3.56 -2.64 -3.15
CA ALA A 160 -2.88 -1.56 -2.46
C ALA A 160 -3.56 -0.19 -2.66
N ARG A 161 -3.99 0.11 -3.90
CA ARG A 161 -4.74 1.36 -4.20
C ARG A 161 -6.07 1.42 -3.47
N GLN A 162 -6.85 0.33 -3.49
CA GLN A 162 -8.15 0.26 -2.81
C GLN A 162 -7.98 0.37 -1.29
N ARG A 163 -7.00 -0.33 -0.68
CA ARG A 163 -6.70 -0.18 0.74
C ARG A 163 -6.29 1.24 1.11
N ALA A 164 -5.44 1.89 0.33
CA ALA A 164 -5.04 3.26 0.59
C ALA A 164 -6.22 4.25 0.48
N GLN A 165 -7.14 4.02 -0.45
CA GLN A 165 -8.36 4.82 -0.57
C GLN A 165 -9.30 4.60 0.63
N LEU A 166 -9.53 3.34 1.02
CA LEU A 166 -10.34 3.00 2.19
C LEU A 166 -9.75 3.60 3.47
N GLU A 167 -8.43 3.50 3.67
CA GLU A 167 -7.79 4.05 4.87
C GLU A 167 -7.91 5.58 4.95
N ARG A 168 -7.79 6.28 3.80
CA ARG A 168 -8.02 7.74 3.73
C ARG A 168 -9.47 8.11 4.02
N ALA A 169 -10.41 7.33 3.51
CA ALA A 169 -11.84 7.56 3.70
C ALA A 169 -12.34 7.06 5.07
N ARG A 170 -11.57 6.25 5.81
CA ARG A 170 -12.01 5.59 7.05
C ARG A 170 -12.54 6.55 8.13
N ASN A 171 -11.98 7.76 8.18
CA ASN A 171 -12.41 8.76 9.16
C ASN A 171 -13.65 9.56 8.70
N THR A 172 -14.14 9.34 7.48
CA THR A 172 -15.39 9.91 6.99
C THR A 172 -16.55 8.93 7.21
N GLU A 173 -17.75 9.46 7.38
CA GLU A 173 -18.95 8.63 7.54
C GLU A 173 -19.19 7.72 6.32
N GLU A 174 -18.96 8.26 5.12
CA GLU A 174 -19.06 7.53 3.86
C GLU A 174 -18.06 6.36 3.79
N GLY A 175 -16.80 6.58 4.19
CA GLY A 175 -15.80 5.51 4.18
C GLY A 175 -16.09 4.42 5.20
N ARG A 176 -16.60 4.78 6.39
CA ARG A 176 -17.07 3.79 7.39
C ARG A 176 -18.19 2.90 6.85
N ARG A 177 -19.09 3.46 6.03
CA ARG A 177 -20.19 2.69 5.38
C ARG A 177 -19.69 1.75 4.28
N LEU A 178 -18.59 2.11 3.60
CA LEU A 178 -17.98 1.29 2.55
C LEU A 178 -17.18 0.10 3.09
N ILE A 179 -16.71 0.19 4.34
CA ILE A 179 -15.97 -0.90 5.00
C ILE A 179 -16.94 -2.01 5.38
N ARG A 180 -17.02 -3.04 4.52
CA ARG A 180 -17.83 -4.24 4.74
C ARG A 180 -17.05 -5.41 5.31
N ALA A 181 -15.74 -5.45 5.13
CA ALA A 181 -14.87 -6.44 5.74
C ALA A 181 -13.55 -5.79 6.14
N GLU A 182 -13.18 -5.89 7.42
CA GLU A 182 -11.94 -5.36 7.96
C GLU A 182 -11.58 -6.14 9.21
N THR A 183 -10.30 -6.44 9.41
CA THR A 183 -9.83 -6.97 10.68
C THR A 183 -8.76 -6.05 11.25
N ARG A 184 -8.87 -5.75 12.54
CA ARG A 184 -7.89 -4.96 13.27
C ARG A 184 -7.42 -5.65 14.53
N THR A 185 -6.14 -5.50 14.79
CA THR A 185 -5.45 -6.08 15.95
C THR A 185 -5.00 -4.96 16.87
N PHE A 186 -5.38 -5.08 18.14
CA PHE A 186 -5.09 -4.14 19.21
C PHE A 186 -4.26 -4.85 20.27
N VAL A 187 -3.20 -4.20 20.72
CA VAL A 187 -2.31 -4.75 21.74
C VAL A 187 -2.20 -3.78 22.90
N ARG A 188 -2.23 -4.30 24.12
CA ARG A 188 -1.92 -3.55 25.34
C ARG A 188 -0.96 -4.36 26.19
N ARG A 189 0.11 -3.72 26.65
CA ARG A 189 1.06 -4.34 27.58
C ARG A 189 0.49 -4.27 29.00
N GLU A 190 0.47 -5.41 29.68
CA GLU A 190 0.13 -5.53 31.10
C GLU A 190 1.40 -5.94 31.88
N ARG A 191 1.31 -6.00 33.21
CA ARG A 191 2.47 -6.28 34.07
C ARG A 191 3.08 -7.67 33.79
N ASP A 192 2.23 -8.66 33.47
CA ASP A 192 2.62 -10.06 33.31
C ASP A 192 2.58 -10.57 31.86
N GLY A 193 2.38 -9.68 30.87
CA GLY A 193 2.31 -10.07 29.46
C GLY A 193 1.72 -9.00 28.53
N SER A 194 1.40 -9.40 27.31
CA SER A 194 0.62 -8.58 26.36
C SER A 194 -0.78 -9.17 26.19
N LEU A 195 -1.80 -8.30 26.15
CA LEU A 195 -3.16 -8.68 25.84
C LEU A 195 -3.48 -8.23 24.41
N THR A 196 -3.81 -9.20 23.55
CA THR A 196 -4.13 -8.96 22.15
C THR A 196 -5.63 -9.10 21.91
N TYR A 197 -6.22 -8.15 21.20
CA TYR A 197 -7.60 -8.15 20.71
C TYR A 197 -7.60 -8.11 19.20
N ARG A 198 -8.21 -9.08 18.53
CA ARG A 198 -8.46 -9.08 17.09
C ARG A 198 -9.95 -8.93 16.85
N VAL A 199 -10.35 -7.83 16.24
CA VAL A 199 -11.74 -7.50 15.90
C VAL A 199 -11.88 -7.60 14.39
N SER A 200 -12.72 -8.52 13.92
CA SER A 200 -12.98 -8.76 12.50
C SER A 200 -14.44 -8.43 12.18
N LEU A 201 -14.66 -7.53 11.24
CA LEU A 201 -15.92 -7.32 10.55
C LEU A 201 -15.92 -8.16 9.27
N ASP A 202 -16.97 -8.94 9.06
CA ASP A 202 -17.27 -9.67 7.83
C ASP A 202 -18.75 -9.52 7.52
N HIS A 203 -19.06 -8.52 6.71
CA HIS A 203 -20.40 -8.14 6.27
C HIS A 203 -21.38 -7.91 7.43
N ARG A 204 -22.14 -8.93 7.84
CA ARG A 204 -23.13 -8.89 8.94
C ARG A 204 -22.60 -9.50 10.23
N GLN A 205 -21.35 -9.94 10.26
CA GLN A 205 -20.77 -10.64 11.39
C GLN A 205 -19.60 -9.85 11.98
N VAL A 206 -19.56 -9.72 13.30
CA VAL A 206 -18.40 -9.21 14.04
C VAL A 206 -17.82 -10.35 14.86
N THR A 207 -16.55 -10.67 14.64
CA THR A 207 -15.81 -11.69 15.38
C THR A 207 -14.75 -11.02 16.22
N VAL A 208 -14.77 -11.26 17.53
CA VAL A 208 -13.80 -10.72 18.47
C VAL A 208 -13.02 -11.87 19.06
N ARG A 209 -11.70 -11.86 18.87
CA ARG A 209 -10.77 -12.79 19.51
C ARG A 209 -9.92 -12.02 20.49
N TRP A 210 -9.74 -12.51 21.72
CA TRP A 210 -8.86 -11.85 22.68
C TRP A 210 -8.17 -12.83 23.61
N GLY A 211 -6.94 -12.50 24.00
CA GLY A 211 -6.18 -13.32 24.94
C GLY A 211 -4.70 -12.94 24.98
N PRO A 212 -3.94 -13.54 25.91
CA PRO A 212 -2.52 -13.26 26.09
C PRO A 212 -1.62 -13.93 25.04
N HIS A 213 -2.15 -14.92 24.29
CA HIS A 213 -1.40 -15.65 23.27
C HIS A 213 -2.31 -15.97 22.06
N PRO A 214 -1.83 -15.88 20.81
CA PRO A 214 -2.61 -16.16 19.59
C PRO A 214 -3.34 -17.51 19.59
N GLU A 215 -2.70 -18.55 20.13
CA GLU A 215 -3.26 -19.91 20.18
C GLU A 215 -4.26 -20.14 21.33
N ARG A 216 -4.35 -19.22 22.30
CA ARG A 216 -5.24 -19.33 23.47
C ARG A 216 -6.19 -18.14 23.57
N MET A 217 -6.70 -17.68 22.43
CA MET A 217 -7.66 -16.59 22.38
C MET A 217 -9.08 -17.09 22.66
N ARG A 218 -9.78 -16.40 23.55
CA ARG A 218 -11.25 -16.51 23.63
C ARG A 218 -11.85 -15.90 22.37
N MET A 219 -12.96 -16.46 21.91
CA MET A 219 -13.67 -15.98 20.73
C MET A 219 -15.12 -15.66 21.07
N GLN A 220 -15.59 -14.53 20.58
CA GLN A 220 -17.00 -14.17 20.55
C GLN A 220 -17.39 -13.84 19.11
N ARG A 221 -18.50 -14.40 18.65
CA ARG A 221 -19.07 -14.11 17.34
C ARG A 221 -20.44 -13.48 17.51
N LEU A 222 -20.64 -12.34 16.88
CA LEU A 222 -21.89 -11.59 16.88
C LEU A 222 -22.40 -11.54 15.44
N LEU A 223 -23.66 -11.87 15.23
CA LEU A 223 -24.33 -11.79 13.94
C LEU A 223 -25.43 -10.74 14.03
N PHE A 224 -25.52 -9.88 13.02
CA PHE A 224 -26.44 -8.75 12.99
C PHE A 224 -27.50 -8.91 11.91
N SER A 225 -28.60 -8.18 12.05
CA SER A 225 -29.69 -8.16 11.07
C SER A 225 -29.29 -7.40 9.81
N THR A 226 -28.52 -6.32 9.99
CA THR A 226 -28.04 -5.48 8.89
C THR A 226 -26.51 -5.30 8.96
N PRO A 227 -25.83 -5.12 7.81
CA PRO A 227 -24.40 -4.84 7.82
C PRO A 227 -24.06 -3.45 8.39
N GLU A 228 -25.01 -2.52 8.44
CA GLU A 228 -24.88 -1.21 9.11
C GLU A 228 -24.78 -1.35 10.63
N GLU A 229 -25.59 -2.21 11.24
CA GLU A 229 -25.50 -2.56 12.67
C GLU A 229 -24.15 -3.21 13.01
N ALA A 230 -23.71 -4.16 12.18
CA ALA A 230 -22.42 -4.82 12.34
C ALA A 230 -21.25 -3.82 12.28
N SER A 231 -21.29 -2.90 11.30
CA SER A 231 -20.30 -1.83 11.16
C SER A 231 -20.31 -0.90 12.39
N THR A 232 -21.49 -0.50 12.88
CA THR A 232 -21.62 0.35 14.07
C THR A 232 -21.03 -0.31 15.31
N GLU A 233 -21.34 -1.58 15.58
CA GLU A 233 -20.74 -2.31 16.71
C GLU A 233 -19.23 -2.48 16.53
N TYR A 234 -18.77 -2.77 15.30
CA TYR A 234 -17.35 -2.89 14.99
C TYR A 234 -16.60 -1.60 15.33
N PHE A 235 -16.98 -0.46 14.76
CA PHE A 235 -16.33 0.83 15.04
C PHE A 235 -16.45 1.22 16.51
N GLY A 236 -17.61 0.99 17.15
CA GLY A 236 -17.79 1.21 18.58
C GLY A 236 -16.89 0.34 19.47
N ARG A 237 -16.49 -0.86 19.02
CA ARG A 237 -15.47 -1.67 19.71
C ARG A 237 -14.07 -1.10 19.52
N LEU A 238 -13.72 -0.65 18.33
CA LEU A 238 -12.42 -0.02 18.09
C LEU A 238 -12.23 1.22 18.98
N GLU A 239 -13.26 2.07 19.05
CA GLU A 239 -13.25 3.27 19.88
C GLU A 239 -13.14 2.92 21.38
N ARG A 240 -13.87 1.90 21.85
CA ARG A 240 -13.75 1.38 23.23
C ARG A 240 -12.38 0.78 23.55
N LEU A 241 -11.70 0.14 22.59
CA LEU A 241 -10.36 -0.40 22.80
C LEU A 241 -9.33 0.72 22.88
N SER A 242 -9.43 1.69 21.97
CA SER A 242 -8.58 2.89 21.96
C SER A 242 -8.70 3.67 23.28
N SER A 243 -9.92 3.93 23.76
CA SER A 243 -10.13 4.63 25.04
C SER A 243 -9.65 3.86 26.28
N LYS A 244 -9.52 2.53 26.19
CA LYS A 244 -8.93 1.67 27.23
C LYS A 244 -7.40 1.56 27.15
N GLY A 245 -6.77 2.35 26.29
CA GLY A 245 -5.31 2.40 26.13
C GLY A 245 -4.73 1.23 25.33
N PHE A 246 -5.52 0.56 24.49
CA PHE A 246 -4.96 -0.38 23.52
C PHE A 246 -4.38 0.39 22.32
N ILE A 247 -3.23 -0.07 21.84
CA ILE A 247 -2.57 0.46 20.66
C ILE A 247 -3.03 -0.37 19.45
N ASP A 248 -3.44 0.32 18.38
CA ASP A 248 -3.77 -0.32 17.11
C ASP A 248 -2.46 -0.82 16.46
N ALA A 249 -2.27 -2.13 16.49
CA ALA A 249 -1.13 -2.85 15.93
C ALA A 249 -1.43 -3.40 14.53
N SER A 250 -2.57 -3.06 13.93
CA SER A 250 -2.96 -3.57 12.61
C SER A 250 -1.98 -3.15 11.52
N ALA A 251 -1.31 -2.00 11.68
CA ALA A 251 -0.26 -1.54 10.78
C ALA A 251 1.08 -2.29 10.99
N ALA A 252 1.37 -2.71 12.24
CA ALA A 252 2.55 -3.48 12.59
C ALA A 252 2.43 -4.96 12.20
N GLU A 253 1.22 -5.46 11.95
CA GLU A 253 0.98 -6.76 11.29
C GLU A 253 1.11 -6.69 9.76
N THR A 254 1.27 -5.50 9.17
CA THR A 254 1.36 -5.29 7.70
C THR A 254 2.70 -4.72 7.22
N ALA A 255 3.69 -4.58 8.10
CA ALA A 255 5.03 -4.05 7.83
C ALA A 255 6.09 -5.13 8.09
#